data_AF-A0A429IM50-F1
#
_entry.id   AF-A0A429IM50-F1
#
_cell.length_a   1.000
_cell.length_b   1.000
_cell.length_c   1.000
_cell.angle_alpha   90.00
_cell.angle_beta   90.00
_cell.angle_gamma   90.00
#
_symmetry.space_group_name_H-M   'P 1'
#
loop_
_entity.id
_entity.type
_entity.pdbx_description
1 polymer ?
#
loop_
_entity_poly.entity_id
_entity_poly.type
_entity_poly.pdbx_seq_one_letter_code
_entity_poly.pdbx_strand_id
1 'polypeptide(L)' 'MVFLPGKAQKKPMITVRDSQEILVRLRQALESAGPAERSGLEHATDIAEATAALANEQVRKGWVRGILKAAGADAEGT' A
#
# COMPACT_ATOMS: atom_id res chain seq x y z
N MET A 1 -3.21 -21.08 42.39
CA MET A 1 -3.45 -19.76 41.78
C MET A 1 -3.54 -19.95 40.27
N VAL A 2 -4.72 -19.75 39.68
CA VAL A 2 -4.94 -19.97 38.24
C VAL A 2 -4.81 -18.62 37.53
N PHE A 3 -3.83 -18.51 36.63
CA PHE A 3 -3.70 -17.36 35.73
C PHE A 3 -4.64 -17.57 34.55
N LEU A 4 -5.69 -16.74 34.45
CA LEU A 4 -6.47 -16.65 33.22
C LEU A 4 -5.68 -15.78 32.22
N PRO A 5 -5.49 -16.22 30.96
CA PRO A 5 -4.80 -15.41 29.97
C PRO A 5 -5.62 -14.14 29.71
N GLY A 6 -5.01 -12.98 29.94
CA GLY A 6 -5.59 -11.68 29.60
C GLY A 6 -5.89 -11.61 28.10
N LYS A 7 -6.99 -10.95 27.70
CA LYS A 7 -7.34 -10.80 26.29
C LYS A 7 -6.20 -10.11 25.55
N ALA A 8 -5.72 -10.72 24.47
CA ALA A 8 -4.70 -10.11 23.62
C ALA A 8 -5.24 -8.79 23.07
N GLN A 9 -4.74 -7.67 23.61
CA GLN A 9 -5.09 -6.34 23.13
C GLN A 9 -4.48 -6.17 21.74
N LYS A 10 -5.31 -6.24 20.69
CA LYS A 10 -4.86 -5.83 19.35
C LYS A 10 -4.54 -4.34 19.40
N LYS A 11 -3.26 -3.99 19.35
CA LYS A 11 -2.85 -2.59 19.19
C LYS A 11 -3.47 -2.06 17.88
N PRO A 12 -4.17 -0.91 17.91
CA PRO A 12 -4.69 -0.33 16.68
C PRO A 12 -3.49 0.07 15.80
N MET A 13 -3.42 -0.51 14.60
CA MET A 13 -2.40 -0.18 13.62
C MET A 13 -3.01 0.73 12.56
N ILE A 14 -2.41 1.90 12.36
CA ILE A 14 -2.83 2.87 11.35
C ILE A 14 -1.93 2.71 10.13
N THR A 15 -2.53 2.56 8.94
CA THR A 15 -1.81 2.58 7.67
C THR A 15 -1.94 3.98 7.08
N VAL A 16 -0.83 4.68 6.93
CA VAL A 16 -0.77 5.98 6.24
C VAL A 16 -0.26 5.74 4.83
N ARG A 17 -0.98 6.25 3.81
CA ARG A 17 -0.62 6.10 2.40
C ARG A 17 -1.16 7.26 1.57
N ASP A 18 -0.36 7.67 0.59
CA ASP A 18 -0.71 8.76 -0.34
C ASP A 18 -1.29 8.24 -1.65
N SER A 19 -1.48 6.92 -1.79
CA SER A 19 -1.91 6.29 -3.05
C SER A 19 -3.23 6.86 -3.59
N GLN A 20 -4.16 7.25 -2.71
CA GLN A 20 -5.42 7.87 -3.12
C GLN A 20 -5.21 9.29 -3.66
N GLU A 21 -4.35 10.07 -3.00
CA GLU A 21 -4.02 11.43 -3.43
C GLU A 21 -3.25 11.42 -4.75
N ILE A 22 -2.33 10.47 -4.92
CA ILE A 22 -1.59 10.29 -6.18
C ILE A 22 -2.56 9.93 -7.31
N LEU A 23 -3.51 9.02 -7.09
CA LEU A 23 -4.53 8.68 -8.09
C LEU A 23 -5.37 9.89 -8.51
N VAL A 24 -5.76 10.74 -7.55
CA VAL A 24 -6.49 11.99 -7.83
C VAL A 24 -5.65 12.91 -8.73
N ARG A 25 -4.38 13.12 -8.40
CA ARG A 25 -3.48 13.98 -9.18
C ARG A 25 -3.20 13.44 -10.58
N LEU A 26 -3.11 12.12 -10.74
CA LEU A 26 -2.94 11.48 -12.05
C LEU A 26 -4.18 11.66 -12.93
N ARG A 27 -5.38 11.50 -12.36
CA ARG A 27 -6.63 11.75 -13.09
C ARG A 27 -6.74 13.21 -13.54
N GLN A 28 -6.37 14.16 -12.68
CA GLN A 28 -6.30 15.58 -13.03
C GLN A 28 -5.28 15.85 -14.15
N ALA A 29 -4.09 15.26 -14.09
CA ALA A 29 -3.10 15.40 -15.14
C ALA A 29 -3.60 14.87 -16.49
N LEU A 30 -4.39 13.78 -16.48
CA LEU A 30 -4.97 13.17 -17.67
C LEU A 30 -5.99 14.06 -18.39
N GLU A 31 -6.69 14.92 -17.65
CA GLU A 31 -7.66 15.87 -18.20
C GLU A 31 -6.99 16.90 -19.11
N SER A 32 -5.75 17.29 -18.81
CA SER A 32 -4.95 18.25 -19.59
C SER A 32 -3.87 17.61 -20.46
N ALA A 33 -3.75 16.29 -20.46
CA ALA A 33 -2.64 15.57 -21.09
C ALA A 33 -2.66 15.72 -22.63
N GLY A 34 -1.52 16.14 -23.18
CA GLY A 34 -1.28 16.15 -24.63
C GLY A 34 -1.18 14.72 -25.21
N PRO A 35 -1.27 14.56 -26.54
CA PRO A 35 -1.29 13.23 -27.17
C PRO A 35 -0.05 12.37 -26.89
N ALA A 36 1.12 12.99 -26.74
CA ALA A 36 2.39 12.29 -26.53
C ALA A 36 2.53 11.69 -25.12
N GLU A 37 1.98 12.34 -24.09
CA GLU A 37 2.09 11.92 -22.69
C GLU A 37 0.88 11.10 -22.22
N ARG A 38 -0.24 11.18 -22.94
CA ARG A 38 -1.53 10.58 -22.56
C ARG A 38 -1.43 9.09 -22.25
N SER A 39 -0.87 8.30 -23.16
CA SER A 39 -0.79 6.84 -22.96
C SER A 39 0.06 6.46 -21.74
N GLY A 40 1.13 7.21 -21.47
CA GLY A 40 1.94 7.00 -20.26
C GLY A 40 1.18 7.34 -18.98
N LEU A 41 0.42 8.44 -18.99
CA LEU A 41 -0.41 8.85 -17.84
C LEU A 41 -1.60 7.91 -17.60
N GLU A 42 -2.21 7.36 -18.66
CA GLU A 42 -3.24 6.31 -18.54
C GLU A 42 -2.66 5.08 -17.83
N HIS A 43 -1.50 4.59 -18.29
CA HIS A 43 -0.84 3.46 -17.66
C HIS A 43 -0.44 3.73 -16.19
N ALA A 44 0.08 4.93 -15.91
CA ALA A 44 0.40 5.33 -14.54
C ALA A 44 -0.87 5.37 -13.65
N THR A 45 -2.00 5.82 -14.20
CA THR A 45 -3.30 5.85 -13.52
C THR A 45 -3.76 4.45 -13.17
N ASP A 46 -3.65 3.50 -14.10
CA ASP A 46 -4.00 2.08 -13.86
C ASP A 46 -3.19 1.48 -12.71
N ILE A 47 -1.88 1.74 -12.67
CA ILE A 47 -0.99 1.28 -11.59
C ILE A 47 -1.40 1.92 -10.26
N ALA A 48 -1.67 3.23 -10.24
CA ALA A 48 -2.07 3.95 -9.04
C ALA A 48 -3.43 3.47 -8.52
N GLU A 49 -4.37 3.17 -9.41
CA GLU A 49 -5.68 2.62 -9.06
C GLU A 49 -5.56 1.24 -8.43
N ALA A 50 -4.80 0.33 -9.04
CA ALA A 50 -4.52 -0.99 -8.46
C ALA A 50 -3.83 -0.87 -7.08
N THR A 51 -2.94 0.11 -6.92
CA THR A 51 -2.25 0.36 -5.65
C THR A 51 -3.19 0.91 -4.58
N ALA A 52 -4.06 1.87 -4.94
CA ALA A 52 -5.03 2.46 -4.03
C ALA A 52 -6.10 1.45 -3.58
N ALA A 53 -6.44 0.48 -4.44
CA ALA A 53 -7.38 -0.59 -4.15
C ALA A 53 -6.88 -1.64 -3.14
N LEU A 54 -5.57 -1.68 -2.84
CA LEU A 54 -5.03 -2.65 -1.88
C LEU A 54 -5.64 -2.48 -0.49
N ALA A 55 -5.96 -3.59 0.17
CA ALA A 55 -6.37 -3.57 1.56
C ALA A 55 -5.19 -3.19 2.48
N ASN A 56 -5.48 -2.51 3.59
CA ASN A 56 -4.47 -2.10 4.56
C ASN A 56 -3.59 -3.26 5.07
N GLU A 57 -4.15 -4.48 5.15
CA GLU A 57 -3.39 -5.68 5.50
C GLU A 57 -2.33 -6.04 4.45
N GLN A 58 -2.68 -5.98 3.17
CA GLN A 58 -1.77 -6.26 2.07
C GLN A 58 -0.65 -5.22 2.01
N VAL A 59 -0.98 -3.94 2.18
CA VAL A 59 0.00 -2.85 2.26
C VAL A 59 1.00 -3.09 3.39
N ARG A 60 0.51 -3.43 4.59
CA ARG A 60 1.39 -3.74 5.73
C ARG A 60 2.26 -4.97 5.45
N LYS A 61 1.69 -6.03 4.89
CA LYS A 61 2.43 -7.27 4.58
C LYS A 61 3.56 -6.99 3.59
N GLY A 62 3.29 -6.19 2.55
CA GLY A 62 4.28 -5.75 1.58
C GLY A 62 5.40 -4.93 2.24
N TRP A 63 5.03 -3.95 3.08
CA TRP A 63 5.99 -3.13 3.81
C TRP A 63 6.89 -3.97 4.74
N VAL A 64 6.32 -4.85 5.57
CA VAL A 64 7.10 -5.72 6.48
C VAL A 64 8.07 -6.60 5.69
N ARG A 65 7.61 -7.23 4.61
CA ARG A 65 8.48 -8.05 3.75
C ARG A 65 9.61 -7.22 3.13
N GLY A 66 9.31 -6.00 2.68
CA GLY A 66 10.30 -5.08 2.14
C GLY A 66 11.38 -4.72 3.16
N ILE A 67 10.98 -4.40 4.39
CA ILE A 67 11.90 -4.10 5.50
C ILE A 67 12.77 -5.32 5.84
N LEU A 68 12.17 -6.52 5.95
CA LEU A 68 12.91 -7.75 6.26
C LEU A 68 13.93 -8.07 5.16
N LYS A 69 13.50 -8.01 3.89
CA LYS A 69 14.39 -8.20 2.75
C LYS A 69 15.55 -7.20 2.75
N ALA A 70 15.27 -5.92 3.02
CA ALA A 70 16.30 -4.89 3.12
C ALA A 70 17.28 -5.14 4.28
N ALA A 71 16.83 -5.81 5.35
CA ALA A 71 17.66 -6.25 6.47
C ALA A 71 18.38 -7.60 6.22
N GLY A 72 18.24 -8.20 5.03
CA GLY A 72 18.84 -9.50 4.70
C GLY A 72 18.11 -10.70 5.32
N ALA A 73 16.86 -10.52 5.76
CA ALA A 73 16.02 -11.57 6.29
C ALA A 73 14.92 -11.94 5.28
N ASP A 74 14.78 -13.23 4.98
CA ASP A 74 13.65 -13.73 4.21
C ASP A 74 12.51 -14.10 5.14
N ALA A 75 11.35 -13.45 4.97
CA ALA A 75 10.10 -13.84 5.59
C ALA A 75 9.51 -15.07 4.88
N GLU A 76 10.25 -16.16 4.83
CA GLU A 76 9.73 -17.48 4.53
C GLU A 76 8.93 -17.96 5.75
N GLY A 77 7.60 -17.98 5.62
CA GLY A 77 6.68 -18.72 6.48
C GLY A 77 6.64 -18.36 7.98
N THR A 78 5.55 -17.72 8.40
CA THR A 78 4.91 -18.02 9.70
C THR A 78 3.41 -17.91 9.54
#